data_AF-A0AAD6FFT7-F1
#
_entry.id   AF-A0AAD6FFT7-F1
#
_cell.length_a   1.000
_cell.length_b   1.000
_cell.length_c   1.000
_cell.angle_alpha   90.00
_cell.angle_beta   90.00
_cell.angle_gamma   90.00
#
_symmetry.space_group_name_H-M   'P 1'
#
loop_
_entity.id
_entity.type
_entity.pdbx_description
1 polymer ?
#
loop_
_entity_poly.entity_id
_entity_poly.type
_entity_poly.pdbx_seq_one_letter_code
_entity_poly.pdbx_strand_id
1 'polypeptide(L)'
;MAFARCFSEGVEKSKSSCEKVLKSVLDPLSYGSLKCVVEKGGIHKPTSGDLININMKLSSCLTDSIDKEFKKTFPNEGKRKPFNGVINAFSLGTEKLMMNKEYENVKLQLTFLKTEEEKMKTKLNKLIRKRKKTIYSSLTTTIEETMKPCYYRAKRFGGPGILKNMTETIEKHVHGSKDVIFAQAKDAMMKQLRDLMSEILEKLDSTMQESIEPSLKTDGVSIPDVSEELELVNKHYNELT
;
A
#
# COMPACT_ATOMS: atom_id res chain seq x y z
N MET A 1 -9.85 8.84 -11.77
CA MET A 1 -10.44 10.21 -11.80
C MET A 1 -10.72 10.78 -10.40
N ALA A 2 -11.11 10.00 -9.38
CA ALA A 2 -11.41 10.52 -8.03
C ALA A 2 -10.17 11.00 -7.24
N PHE A 3 -9.14 10.16 -7.08
CA PHE A 3 -7.91 10.53 -6.34
C PHE A 3 -7.21 11.76 -6.92
N ALA A 4 -7.10 11.86 -8.25
CA ALA A 4 -6.46 12.99 -8.91
C ALA A 4 -7.11 14.32 -8.52
N ARG A 5 -8.45 14.38 -8.50
CA ARG A 5 -9.19 15.57 -8.06
C ARG A 5 -8.96 15.86 -6.57
N CYS A 6 -9.11 14.86 -5.70
CA CYS A 6 -8.88 15.01 -4.26
C CYS A 6 -7.48 15.57 -3.98
N PHE A 7 -6.46 15.05 -4.67
CA PHE A 7 -5.10 15.54 -4.54
C PHE A 7 -4.91 16.96 -5.04
N SER A 8 -5.47 17.33 -6.20
CA SER A 8 -5.36 18.70 -6.69
C SER A 8 -5.97 19.70 -5.72
N GLU A 9 -7.17 19.40 -5.19
CA GLU A 9 -7.81 20.23 -4.15
C GLU A 9 -6.98 20.25 -2.86
N GLY A 10 -6.44 19.11 -2.44
CA GLY A 10 -5.60 18.98 -1.26
C GLY A 10 -4.31 19.79 -1.36
N VAL A 11 -3.66 19.79 -2.51
CA VAL A 11 -2.44 20.57 -2.78
C VAL A 11 -2.72 22.06 -2.63
N GLU A 12 -3.78 22.58 -3.27
CA GLU A 12 -4.11 24.00 -3.20
C GLU A 12 -4.54 24.43 -1.78
N LYS A 13 -5.29 23.59 -1.07
CA LYS A 13 -5.61 23.81 0.36
C LYS A 13 -4.37 23.79 1.23
N SER A 14 -3.43 22.87 1.00
CA SER A 14 -2.17 22.82 1.73
C SER A 14 -1.33 24.07 1.49
N LYS A 15 -1.17 24.52 0.24
CA LYS A 15 -0.42 25.75 -0.07
C LYS A 15 -1.00 26.97 0.62
N SER A 16 -2.32 27.15 0.56
CA SER A 16 -3.02 28.30 1.15
C SER A 16 -3.04 28.32 2.67
N SER A 17 -2.96 27.15 3.33
CA SER A 17 -3.05 27.04 4.80
C SER A 17 -1.73 26.74 5.50
N CYS A 18 -0.67 26.36 4.76
CA CYS A 18 0.58 25.85 5.33
C CYS A 18 1.22 26.79 6.35
N GLU A 19 1.23 28.10 6.10
CA GLU A 19 1.80 29.09 7.02
C GLU A 19 1.02 29.16 8.34
N LYS A 20 -0.32 29.16 8.26
CA LYS A 20 -1.19 29.15 9.45
C LYS A 20 -1.02 27.87 10.25
N VAL A 21 -0.98 26.72 9.56
CA VAL A 21 -0.75 25.41 10.18
C VAL A 21 0.61 25.38 10.85
N LEU A 22 1.65 25.89 10.18
CA LEU A 22 3.00 25.89 10.71
C LEU A 22 3.11 26.76 11.98
N LYS A 23 2.59 27.99 11.94
CA LYS A 23 2.55 28.88 13.11
C LYS A 23 1.83 28.25 14.30
N SER A 24 0.68 27.60 14.05
CA SER A 24 -0.07 26.93 15.11
C SER A 24 0.72 25.83 15.84
N VAL A 25 1.76 25.28 15.19
CA VAL A 25 2.63 24.25 15.75
C VAL A 25 3.90 24.84 16.35
N LEU A 26 4.45 25.91 15.78
CA LEU A 26 5.72 26.51 16.20
C LEU A 26 5.57 27.54 17.32
N ASP A 27 4.55 28.41 17.27
CA ASP A 27 4.36 29.52 18.22
C ASP A 27 4.26 29.05 19.68
N PRO A 28 3.61 27.92 20.01
CA PRO A 28 3.54 27.45 21.39
C PRO A 28 4.84 26.83 21.91
N LEU A 29 5.84 26.59 21.06
CA LEU A 29 7.03 25.81 21.44
C LEU A 29 8.06 26.67 22.17
N SER A 30 8.44 26.19 23.35
CA SER A 30 9.64 26.66 24.02
C SER A 30 10.90 26.24 23.25
N TYR A 31 12.03 26.91 23.53
CA TYR A 31 13.32 26.54 22.96
C TYR A 31 13.67 25.06 23.18
N GLY A 32 13.47 24.53 24.39
CA GLY A 32 13.77 23.13 24.69
C GLY A 32 12.94 22.16 23.85
N SER A 33 11.65 22.46 23.66
CA SER A 33 10.75 21.67 22.83
C SER A 33 11.13 21.76 21.35
N LEU A 34 11.36 22.96 20.82
CA LEU A 34 11.72 23.16 19.42
C LEU A 34 13.07 22.51 19.09
N LYS A 35 14.05 22.62 19.99
CA LYS A 35 15.34 21.93 19.86
C LYS A 35 15.14 20.42 19.71
N CYS A 36 14.38 19.80 20.61
CA CYS A 36 14.07 18.37 20.55
C CYS A 36 13.34 17.97 19.26
N VAL A 37 12.38 18.77 18.80
CA VAL A 37 11.64 18.55 17.54
C VAL A 37 12.61 18.57 16.37
N VAL A 38 13.45 19.59 16.28
CA VAL A 38 14.41 19.79 15.19
C VAL A 38 15.48 18.68 15.17
N GLU A 39 16.03 18.32 16.33
CA GLU A 39 17.02 17.22 16.44
C GLU A 39 16.45 15.87 16.02
N LYS A 40 15.15 15.66 16.24
CA LYS A 40 14.42 14.43 15.90
C LYS A 40 13.63 14.53 14.60
N GLY A 41 14.07 15.38 13.66
CA GLY A 41 13.52 15.41 12.29
C GLY A 41 12.08 15.93 12.18
N GLY A 42 11.69 16.84 13.07
CA GLY A 42 10.35 17.43 13.10
C GLY A 42 9.35 16.70 13.99
N ILE A 43 9.80 15.72 14.78
CA ILE A 43 8.93 14.87 15.61
C ILE A 43 9.44 14.79 17.05
N HIS A 44 8.61 15.15 18.03
CA HIS A 44 8.95 15.02 19.44
C HIS A 44 7.73 14.63 20.27
N LYS A 45 7.87 13.54 21.05
CA LYS A 45 6.92 13.20 22.10
C LYS A 45 7.47 13.66 23.45
N PRO A 46 6.89 14.69 24.10
CA PRO A 46 7.28 15.10 25.44
C PRO A 46 6.82 14.06 26.48
N THR A 47 7.40 14.10 27.68
CA THR A 47 7.04 13.20 28.79
C THR A 47 5.61 13.42 29.26
N SER A 48 5.15 14.67 29.24
CA SER A 48 3.76 15.06 29.44
C SER A 48 3.27 15.86 28.24
N GLY A 49 2.09 15.50 27.71
CA GLY A 49 1.46 16.17 26.56
C GLY A 49 1.46 15.37 25.26
N ASP A 50 0.97 16.01 24.21
CA ASP A 50 0.73 15.38 22.91
C ASP A 50 1.99 15.29 22.04
N LEU A 51 1.96 14.36 21.08
CA LEU A 51 2.99 14.25 20.06
C LEU A 51 3.06 15.51 19.20
N ILE A 52 4.22 16.15 19.17
CA ILE A 52 4.52 17.24 18.25
C ILE A 52 5.09 16.63 16.97
N ASN A 53 4.42 16.81 15.84
CA ASN A 53 4.87 16.33 14.55
C ASN A 53 4.58 17.38 13.46
N ILE A 54 5.61 18.15 13.11
CA ILE A 54 5.50 19.21 12.10
C ILE A 54 5.16 18.61 10.73
N ASN A 55 5.78 17.48 10.36
CA ASN A 55 5.58 16.82 9.06
C ASN A 55 4.11 16.37 8.89
N MET A 56 3.54 15.77 9.94
CA MET A 56 2.14 15.33 9.94
C MET A 56 1.16 16.50 9.90
N LYS A 57 1.48 17.61 10.56
CA LYS A 57 0.66 18.82 10.52
C LYS A 57 0.69 19.45 9.12
N LEU A 58 1.86 19.54 8.48
CA LEU A 58 1.97 19.99 7.10
C LEU A 58 1.24 19.06 6.12
N SER A 59 1.24 17.74 6.35
CA SER A 59 0.51 16.80 5.49
C SER A 59 -0.99 16.79 5.72
N SER A 60 -1.52 17.39 6.79
CA SER A 60 -2.90 17.15 7.23
C SER A 60 -3.93 17.52 6.18
N CYS A 61 -3.82 18.69 5.54
CA CYS A 61 -4.77 19.10 4.50
C CYS A 61 -4.77 18.15 3.28
N LEU A 62 -3.60 17.66 2.88
CA LEU A 62 -3.49 16.62 1.85
C LEU A 62 -4.15 15.32 2.33
N THR A 63 -3.83 14.88 3.53
CA THR A 63 -4.38 13.66 4.13
C THR A 63 -5.91 13.73 4.24
N ASP A 64 -6.46 14.82 4.76
CA ASP A 64 -7.89 15.04 4.92
C ASP A 64 -8.62 15.06 3.57
N SER A 65 -7.99 15.62 2.53
CA SER A 65 -8.57 15.67 1.18
C SER A 65 -8.75 14.29 0.55
N ILE A 66 -7.92 13.32 0.92
CA ILE A 66 -7.96 11.95 0.37
C ILE A 66 -8.56 10.93 1.31
N ASP A 67 -8.66 11.21 2.61
CA ASP A 67 -9.03 10.23 3.62
C ASP A 67 -10.36 9.52 3.31
N LYS A 68 -11.37 10.27 2.89
CA LYS A 68 -12.68 9.72 2.50
C LYS A 68 -12.57 8.74 1.33
N GLU A 69 -11.93 9.16 0.24
CA GLU A 69 -11.78 8.32 -0.97
C GLU A 69 -10.85 7.13 -0.71
N PHE A 70 -9.82 7.34 0.11
CA PHE A 70 -8.88 6.31 0.52
C PHE A 70 -9.55 5.24 1.39
N LYS A 71 -10.37 5.63 2.38
CA LYS A 71 -11.13 4.68 3.21
C LYS A 71 -12.18 3.93 2.41
N LYS A 72 -12.81 4.58 1.42
CA LYS A 72 -13.75 3.92 0.50
C LYS A 72 -13.04 2.88 -0.37
N THR A 73 -11.87 3.24 -0.91
CA THR A 73 -11.08 2.34 -1.77
C THR A 73 -10.45 1.21 -0.95
N PHE A 74 -9.88 1.54 0.21
CA PHE A 74 -9.21 0.62 1.11
C PHE A 74 -9.94 0.60 2.47
N PRO A 75 -11.06 -0.13 2.60
CA PRO A 75 -11.80 -0.19 3.86
C PRO A 75 -10.96 -0.78 5.01
N ASN A 76 -11.29 -0.38 6.24
CA ASN A 76 -10.67 -0.86 7.48
C ASN A 76 -11.41 -2.06 8.09
N GLU A 77 -12.32 -2.70 7.34
CA GLU A 77 -13.20 -3.73 7.87
C GLU A 77 -12.45 -4.99 8.36
N GLY A 78 -12.24 -5.07 9.67
CA GLY A 78 -11.94 -6.30 10.42
C GLY A 78 -10.64 -7.03 10.07
N LYS A 79 -10.15 -7.86 11.00
CA LYS A 79 -8.88 -8.58 10.79
C LYS A 79 -8.92 -9.61 9.65
N ARG A 80 -10.09 -9.94 9.08
CA ARG A 80 -10.30 -11.09 8.19
C ARG A 80 -11.26 -10.89 7.00
N LYS A 81 -11.88 -9.72 6.79
CA LYS A 81 -12.72 -9.55 5.60
C LYS A 81 -11.84 -9.25 4.37
N PRO A 82 -12.08 -9.92 3.24
CA PRO A 82 -11.35 -9.61 2.02
C PRO A 82 -11.70 -8.20 1.52
N PHE A 83 -10.79 -7.59 0.75
CA PHE A 83 -10.98 -6.28 0.12
C PHE A 83 -12.36 -6.27 -0.56
N ASN A 84 -13.28 -5.43 -0.09
CA ASN A 84 -14.66 -5.47 -0.54
C ASN A 84 -14.79 -4.76 -1.90
N GLY A 85 -14.29 -5.41 -2.93
CA GLY A 85 -14.18 -4.83 -4.25
C GLY A 85 -13.96 -5.87 -5.34
N VAL A 86 -13.59 -5.38 -6.52
CA VAL A 86 -13.54 -6.10 -7.79
C VAL A 86 -12.77 -7.43 -7.71
N ILE A 87 -11.77 -7.55 -6.84
CA ILE A 87 -10.97 -8.78 -6.69
C ILE A 87 -11.79 -9.98 -6.21
N ASN A 88 -12.72 -9.79 -5.27
CA ASN A 88 -13.54 -10.92 -4.82
C ASN A 88 -14.64 -11.26 -5.84
N ALA A 89 -15.06 -10.27 -6.62
CA ALA A 89 -16.05 -10.45 -7.69
C ALA A 89 -15.44 -11.06 -8.96
N PHE A 90 -14.11 -10.98 -9.13
CA PHE A 90 -13.41 -11.64 -10.21
C PHE A 90 -13.71 -13.15 -10.18
N SER A 91 -14.03 -13.71 -11.33
CA SER A 91 -14.20 -15.14 -11.49
C SER A 91 -13.90 -15.59 -12.90
N LEU A 92 -13.28 -16.76 -13.03
CA LEU A 92 -13.12 -17.48 -14.30
C LEU A 92 -14.42 -18.15 -14.76
N GLY A 93 -15.48 -18.13 -13.95
CA GLY A 93 -16.75 -18.79 -14.28
C GLY A 93 -16.69 -20.32 -14.21
N THR A 94 -15.66 -20.88 -13.58
CA THR A 94 -15.43 -22.34 -13.45
C THR A 94 -16.62 -23.04 -12.80
N GLU A 95 -17.27 -22.44 -11.81
CA GLU A 95 -18.49 -23.00 -11.19
C GLU A 95 -19.63 -23.21 -12.19
N LYS A 96 -19.85 -22.25 -13.09
CA LYS A 96 -20.89 -22.36 -14.13
C LYS A 96 -20.54 -23.45 -15.13
N LEU A 97 -19.27 -23.54 -15.52
CA LEU A 97 -18.78 -24.59 -16.43
C LEU A 97 -18.92 -25.99 -15.81
N MET A 98 -18.63 -26.14 -14.51
CA MET A 98 -18.77 -27.41 -13.78
C MET A 98 -20.22 -27.90 -13.69
N MET A 99 -21.22 -27.03 -13.83
CA MET A 99 -22.64 -27.41 -13.83
C MET A 99 -23.14 -27.87 -15.20
N ASN A 100 -22.38 -27.61 -16.28
CA ASN A 100 -22.74 -28.04 -17.62
C ASN A 100 -22.19 -29.46 -17.88
N LYS A 101 -23.10 -30.38 -18.25
CA LYS A 101 -22.79 -31.79 -18.54
C LYS A 101 -21.76 -31.97 -19.68
N GLU A 102 -21.64 -31.00 -20.58
CA GLU A 102 -20.66 -31.02 -21.67
C GLU A 102 -19.20 -31.00 -21.20
N TYR A 103 -18.94 -30.49 -19.98
CA TYR A 103 -17.59 -30.35 -19.42
C TYR A 103 -17.29 -31.35 -18.29
N GLU A 104 -18.08 -32.42 -18.17
CA GLU A 104 -17.91 -33.40 -17.08
C GLU A 104 -16.53 -34.08 -17.12
N ASN A 105 -15.96 -34.27 -18.32
CA ASN A 105 -14.63 -34.84 -18.55
C ASN A 105 -13.47 -33.94 -18.09
N VAL A 106 -13.69 -32.63 -17.93
CA VAL A 106 -12.66 -31.65 -17.51
C VAL A 106 -12.93 -31.07 -16.11
N LYS A 107 -13.82 -31.71 -15.34
CA LYS A 107 -14.26 -31.22 -14.03
C LYS A 107 -13.13 -31.09 -13.00
N LEU A 108 -12.12 -31.96 -13.08
CA LEU A 108 -10.93 -31.89 -12.22
C LEU A 108 -10.10 -30.65 -12.54
N GLN A 109 -9.88 -30.35 -13.83
CA GLN A 109 -9.18 -29.15 -14.30
C GLN A 109 -9.94 -27.89 -13.88
N LEU A 110 -11.27 -27.87 -14.01
CA LEU A 110 -12.10 -26.76 -13.54
C LEU A 110 -12.01 -26.56 -12.02
N THR A 111 -11.94 -27.66 -11.25
CA THR A 111 -11.76 -27.61 -9.79
C THR A 111 -10.38 -27.07 -9.40
N PHE A 112 -9.33 -27.46 -10.14
CA PHE A 112 -8.00 -26.93 -9.99
C PHE A 112 -7.96 -25.42 -10.25
N LEU A 113 -8.51 -24.96 -11.39
CA LEU A 113 -8.58 -23.55 -11.74
C LEU A 113 -9.33 -22.72 -10.70
N LYS A 114 -10.46 -23.24 -10.19
CA LYS A 114 -11.19 -22.61 -9.08
C LYS A 114 -10.32 -22.47 -7.83
N THR A 115 -9.51 -23.48 -7.53
CA THR A 115 -8.61 -23.47 -6.37
C THR A 115 -7.49 -22.44 -6.54
N GLU A 116 -6.89 -22.35 -7.72
CA GLU A 116 -5.87 -21.34 -8.02
C GLU A 116 -6.45 -19.91 -8.03
N GLU A 117 -7.66 -19.72 -8.54
CA GLU A 117 -8.40 -18.45 -8.45
C GLU A 117 -8.54 -17.98 -6.99
N GLU A 118 -9.00 -18.84 -6.08
CA GLU A 118 -9.18 -18.49 -4.66
C GLU A 118 -7.85 -18.24 -3.92
N LYS A 119 -6.81 -19.03 -4.23
CA LYS A 119 -5.46 -18.79 -3.73
C LYS A 119 -4.94 -17.43 -4.19
N MET A 120 -5.14 -17.09 -5.45
CA MET A 120 -4.72 -15.80 -6.02
C MET A 120 -5.46 -14.64 -5.36
N LYS A 121 -6.79 -14.69 -5.23
CA LYS A 121 -7.58 -13.67 -4.50
C LYS A 121 -7.04 -13.46 -3.09
N THR A 122 -6.71 -14.54 -2.38
CA THR A 122 -6.11 -14.46 -1.05
C THR A 122 -4.74 -13.77 -1.05
N LYS A 123 -3.87 -14.09 -2.02
CA LYS A 123 -2.55 -13.46 -2.17
C LYS A 123 -2.67 -11.96 -2.47
N LEU A 124 -3.56 -11.57 -3.39
CA LEU A 124 -3.79 -10.16 -3.76
C LEU A 124 -4.34 -9.36 -2.58
N ASN A 125 -5.30 -9.92 -1.83
CA ASN A 125 -5.83 -9.30 -0.62
C ASN A 125 -4.74 -9.01 0.43
N LYS A 126 -3.82 -9.96 0.64
CA LYS A 126 -2.66 -9.78 1.55
C LYS A 126 -1.71 -8.68 1.04
N LEU A 127 -1.42 -8.65 -0.26
CA LEU A 127 -0.58 -7.64 -0.88
C LEU A 127 -1.15 -6.23 -0.68
N ILE A 128 -2.41 -6.03 -1.02
CA ILE A 128 -3.09 -4.73 -0.90
C ILE A 128 -3.06 -4.25 0.56
N ARG A 129 -3.35 -5.15 1.51
CA ARG A 129 -3.31 -4.83 2.93
C ARG A 129 -1.92 -4.37 3.39
N LYS A 130 -0.85 -5.02 2.90
CA LYS A 130 0.53 -4.64 3.21
C LYS A 130 0.87 -3.26 2.62
N ARG A 131 0.53 -3.02 1.36
CA ARG A 131 0.85 -1.79 0.63
C ARG A 131 0.03 -0.58 1.11
N LYS A 132 -1.22 -0.79 1.56
CA LYS A 132 -2.12 0.26 2.05
C LYS A 132 -1.45 1.22 3.05
N LYS A 133 -0.77 0.69 4.07
CA LYS A 133 -0.14 1.51 5.11
C LYS A 133 0.97 2.38 4.52
N THR A 134 1.83 1.79 3.69
CA THR A 134 2.93 2.49 3.02
C THR A 134 2.44 3.57 2.07
N ILE A 135 1.38 3.28 1.31
CA ILE A 135 0.76 4.27 0.42
C ILE A 135 0.24 5.46 1.24
N TYR A 136 -0.52 5.21 2.30
CA TYR A 136 -1.10 6.29 3.10
C TYR A 136 -0.04 7.13 3.82
N SER A 137 0.98 6.49 4.39
CA SER A 137 2.07 7.21 5.09
C SER A 137 3.01 7.97 4.15
N SER A 138 3.02 7.66 2.85
CA SER A 138 3.90 8.30 1.87
C SER A 138 3.74 9.82 1.83
N LEU A 139 2.53 10.36 2.08
CA LEU A 139 2.30 11.80 2.17
C LEU A 139 3.19 12.44 3.23
N THR A 140 3.12 11.94 4.47
CA THR A 140 3.90 12.48 5.58
C THR A 140 5.39 12.20 5.41
N THR A 141 5.77 11.02 4.92
CA THR A 141 7.18 10.65 4.69
C THR A 141 7.85 11.55 3.63
N THR A 142 7.16 11.85 2.53
CA THR A 142 7.72 12.75 1.49
C THR A 142 7.85 14.20 1.99
N ILE A 143 6.90 14.67 2.80
CA ILE A 143 7.03 15.97 3.46
C ILE A 143 8.23 15.97 4.41
N GLU A 144 8.37 14.95 5.25
CA GLU A 144 9.51 14.79 6.15
C GLU A 144 10.84 14.83 5.40
N GLU A 145 10.96 14.09 4.29
CA GLU A 145 12.15 14.11 3.43
C GLU A 145 12.47 15.51 2.90
N THR A 146 11.46 16.23 2.46
CA THR A 146 11.60 17.61 1.95
C THR A 146 11.97 18.59 3.07
N MET A 147 11.56 18.32 4.31
CA MET A 147 11.85 19.15 5.49
C MET A 147 13.22 18.89 6.13
N LYS A 148 13.83 17.71 5.91
CA LYS A 148 15.15 17.35 6.46
C LYS A 148 16.21 18.47 6.35
N PRO A 149 16.37 19.17 5.22
CA PRO A 149 17.36 20.24 5.11
C PRO A 149 17.13 21.40 6.09
N CYS A 150 15.88 21.80 6.35
CA CYS A 150 15.62 22.90 7.27
C CYS A 150 15.86 22.49 8.72
N TYR A 151 15.54 21.25 9.11
CA TYR A 151 15.87 20.74 10.44
C TYR A 151 17.39 20.66 10.64
N TYR A 152 18.13 20.26 9.61
CA TYR A 152 19.59 20.24 9.65
C TYR A 152 20.21 21.64 9.84
N ARG A 153 19.62 22.66 9.21
CA ARG A 153 20.06 24.05 9.39
C ARG A 153 19.66 24.58 10.77
N ALA A 154 18.41 24.33 11.19
CA ALA A 154 17.88 24.81 12.45
C ALA A 154 18.65 24.24 13.65
N LYS A 155 19.06 22.96 13.65
CA LYS A 155 19.84 22.36 14.76
C LYS A 155 21.22 22.99 14.96
N ARG A 156 21.74 23.72 13.97
CA ARG A 156 23.09 24.33 14.01
C ARG A 156 23.10 25.71 14.67
N PHE A 157 21.94 26.31 14.92
CA PHE A 157 21.92 27.60 15.62
C PHE A 157 22.41 27.46 17.06
N GLY A 158 23.08 28.51 17.51
CA GLY A 158 23.64 28.68 18.85
C GLY A 158 23.54 30.14 19.28
N GLY A 159 23.61 30.40 20.58
CA GLY A 159 23.68 31.77 21.12
C GLY A 159 22.35 32.53 21.15
N PRO A 160 22.41 33.87 21.35
CA PRO A 160 21.23 34.71 21.48
C PRO A 160 20.30 34.62 20.25
N GLY A 161 18.98 34.60 20.49
CA GLY A 161 17.98 34.56 19.42
C GLY A 161 17.78 33.18 18.76
N ILE A 162 18.36 32.11 19.31
CA ILE A 162 18.28 30.74 18.77
C ILE A 162 16.86 30.28 18.44
N LEU A 163 15.89 30.53 19.33
CA LEU A 163 14.49 30.14 19.12
C LEU A 163 13.94 30.79 17.84
N LYS A 164 14.12 32.11 17.71
CA LYS A 164 13.68 32.88 16.55
C LYS A 164 14.36 32.38 15.26
N ASN A 165 15.67 32.15 15.31
CA ASN A 165 16.44 31.66 14.15
C ASN A 165 15.98 30.28 13.69
N MET A 166 15.72 29.36 14.62
CA MET A 166 15.17 28.03 14.32
C MET A 166 13.78 28.13 13.66
N THR A 167 12.87 28.91 14.27
CA THR A 167 11.51 29.10 13.75
C THR A 167 11.53 29.71 12.35
N GLU A 168 12.22 30.84 12.16
CA GLU A 168 12.30 31.51 10.86
C GLU A 168 12.90 30.62 9.78
N THR A 169 13.86 29.76 10.12
CA THR A 169 14.48 28.84 9.15
C THR A 169 13.49 27.78 8.66
N ILE A 170 12.63 27.27 9.55
CA ILE A 170 11.57 26.32 9.20
C ILE A 170 10.51 27.05 8.36
N GLU A 171 10.08 28.23 8.78
CA GLU A 171 9.09 29.04 8.07
C GLU A 171 9.53 29.41 6.65
N LYS A 172 10.76 29.94 6.50
CA LYS A 172 11.33 30.30 5.19
C LYS A 172 11.41 29.07 4.27
N HIS A 173 11.78 27.91 4.82
CA HIS A 173 11.83 26.68 4.05
C HIS A 173 10.46 26.25 3.55
N VAL A 174 9.45 26.20 4.42
CA VAL A 174 8.08 25.84 4.04
C VAL A 174 7.53 26.85 3.03
N HIS A 175 7.68 28.15 3.27
CA HIS A 175 7.20 29.18 2.35
C HIS A 175 7.86 29.07 0.96
N GLY A 176 9.19 28.92 0.91
CA GLY A 176 9.94 28.80 -0.33
C GLY A 176 9.76 27.47 -1.07
N SER A 177 9.30 26.42 -0.38
CA SER A 177 9.11 25.09 -0.98
C SER A 177 7.65 24.65 -1.10
N LYS A 178 6.67 25.48 -0.71
CA LYS A 178 5.24 25.11 -0.66
C LYS A 178 4.71 24.55 -1.97
N ASP A 179 5.16 25.07 -3.11
CA ASP A 179 4.73 24.57 -4.42
C ASP A 179 5.30 23.19 -4.76
N VAL A 180 6.48 22.88 -4.24
CA VAL A 180 7.19 21.63 -4.49
C VAL A 180 6.81 20.55 -3.49
N ILE A 181 6.79 20.87 -2.19
CA ILE A 181 6.62 19.88 -1.10
C ILE A 181 5.28 19.13 -1.20
N PHE A 182 4.19 19.85 -1.45
CA PHE A 182 2.86 19.24 -1.54
C PHE A 182 2.65 18.52 -2.88
N ALA A 183 3.23 19.05 -3.97
CA ALA A 183 3.21 18.39 -5.27
C ALA A 183 3.98 17.07 -5.25
N GLN A 184 5.18 17.06 -4.65
CA GLN A 184 5.98 15.85 -4.48
C GLN A 184 5.27 14.81 -3.61
N ALA A 185 4.66 15.23 -2.49
CA ALA A 185 3.88 14.32 -1.65
C ALA A 185 2.70 13.69 -2.42
N LYS A 186 1.95 14.49 -3.19
CA LYS A 186 0.92 13.99 -4.11
C LYS A 186 1.50 12.97 -5.09
N ASP A 187 2.56 13.33 -5.79
CA ASP A 187 3.12 12.51 -6.87
C ASP A 187 3.70 11.20 -6.35
N ALA A 188 4.32 11.22 -5.17
CA ALA A 188 4.79 10.04 -4.47
C ALA A 188 3.64 9.08 -4.15
N MET A 189 2.55 9.55 -3.53
CA MET A 189 1.41 8.69 -3.22
C MET A 189 0.72 8.18 -4.49
N MET A 190 0.57 9.03 -5.52
CA MET A 190 0.00 8.65 -6.81
C MET A 190 0.84 7.58 -7.52
N LYS A 191 2.17 7.69 -7.45
CA LYS A 191 3.08 6.66 -7.95
C LYS A 191 2.86 5.35 -7.21
N GLN A 192 2.82 5.36 -5.88
CA GLN A 192 2.58 4.15 -5.09
C GLN A 192 1.24 3.48 -5.39
N LEU A 193 0.19 4.25 -5.69
CA LEU A 193 -1.10 3.73 -6.15
C LEU A 193 -1.01 3.07 -7.53
N ARG A 194 -0.29 3.68 -8.49
CA ARG A 194 -0.06 3.09 -9.82
C ARG A 194 0.78 1.82 -9.73
N ASP A 195 1.85 1.84 -8.95
CA ASP A 195 2.71 0.68 -8.74
C ASP A 195 1.91 -0.49 -8.15
N LEU A 196 1.02 -0.23 -7.18
CA LEU A 196 0.12 -1.26 -6.65
C LEU A 196 -0.84 -1.80 -7.72
N MET A 197 -1.40 -0.94 -8.58
CA MET A 197 -2.28 -1.38 -9.67
C MET A 197 -1.54 -2.29 -10.65
N SER A 198 -0.32 -1.90 -11.05
CA SER A 198 0.53 -2.72 -11.92
C SER A 198 0.88 -4.06 -11.28
N GLU A 199 1.28 -4.08 -10.02
CA GLU A 199 1.63 -5.30 -9.28
C GLU A 199 0.43 -6.27 -9.15
N ILE A 200 -0.78 -5.73 -8.98
CA ILE A 200 -2.01 -6.54 -8.96
C ILE A 200 -2.26 -7.17 -10.33
N LEU A 201 -2.16 -6.39 -11.41
CA LEU A 201 -2.41 -6.86 -12.77
C LEU A 201 -1.40 -7.91 -13.21
N GLU A 202 -0.11 -7.66 -12.98
CA GLU A 202 0.97 -8.60 -13.29
C GLU A 202 0.75 -9.93 -12.57
N LYS A 203 0.44 -9.88 -11.28
CA LYS A 203 0.24 -11.09 -10.47
C LYS A 203 -1.02 -11.85 -10.85
N LEU A 204 -2.07 -11.14 -11.24
CA LEU A 204 -3.30 -11.75 -11.78
C LEU A 204 -2.98 -12.47 -13.09
N ASP A 205 -2.38 -11.76 -14.05
CA ASP A 205 -2.07 -12.31 -15.38
C ASP A 205 -1.12 -13.51 -15.30
N SER A 206 0.00 -13.37 -14.59
CA SER A 206 0.98 -14.46 -14.46
C SER A 206 0.38 -15.70 -13.79
N THR A 207 -0.38 -15.53 -12.71
CA THR A 207 -0.99 -16.67 -12.00
C THR A 207 -2.04 -17.36 -12.89
N MET A 208 -2.83 -16.59 -13.64
CA MET A 208 -3.84 -17.16 -14.54
C MET A 208 -3.21 -17.88 -15.72
N GLN A 209 -2.18 -17.32 -16.36
CA GLN A 209 -1.45 -17.99 -17.43
C GLN A 209 -0.81 -19.31 -16.95
N GLU A 210 -0.09 -19.25 -15.82
CA GLU A 210 0.57 -20.42 -15.22
C GLU A 210 -0.42 -21.51 -14.75
N SER A 211 -1.67 -21.15 -14.46
CA SER A 211 -2.70 -22.11 -14.03
C SER A 211 -3.51 -22.65 -15.21
N ILE A 212 -3.84 -21.81 -16.18
CA ILE A 212 -4.68 -22.16 -17.33
C ILE A 212 -3.89 -23.01 -18.32
N GLU A 213 -2.66 -22.63 -18.65
CA GLU A 213 -1.88 -23.33 -19.67
C GLU A 213 -1.68 -24.83 -19.34
N PRO A 214 -1.26 -25.23 -18.13
CA PRO A 214 -1.15 -26.65 -17.78
C PRO A 214 -2.52 -27.35 -17.67
N SER A 215 -3.57 -26.63 -17.28
CA SER A 215 -4.92 -27.21 -17.18
C SER A 215 -5.52 -27.54 -18.56
N LEU A 216 -5.08 -26.85 -19.61
CA LEU A 216 -5.51 -27.05 -20.99
C LEU A 216 -4.58 -27.99 -21.77
N LYS A 217 -3.37 -28.24 -21.26
CA LYS A 217 -2.48 -29.30 -21.77
C LYS A 217 -3.07 -30.65 -21.38
N THR A 218 -4.11 -31.05 -22.11
CA THR A 218 -4.42 -32.45 -22.36
C THR A 218 -3.42 -32.96 -23.39
N ASP A 219 -2.11 -32.88 -23.09
CA ASP A 219 -1.22 -33.76 -23.80
C ASP A 219 -1.78 -35.16 -23.50
N GLY A 220 -2.06 -35.92 -24.54
CA GLY A 220 -2.33 -37.35 -24.45
C GLY A 220 -1.07 -38.06 -23.97
N VAL A 221 -0.52 -37.63 -22.83
CA VAL A 221 0.44 -38.36 -22.03
C VAL A 221 -0.34 -39.60 -21.68
N SER A 222 -0.05 -40.66 -22.43
CA SER A 222 -0.25 -42.03 -22.00
C SER A 222 -0.01 -42.03 -20.50
N ILE A 223 -1.08 -42.30 -19.73
CA ILE A 223 -0.93 -42.69 -18.33
C ILE A 223 0.26 -43.66 -18.34
N PRO A 224 1.34 -43.41 -17.56
CA PRO A 224 2.49 -44.29 -17.59
C PRO A 224 1.97 -45.71 -17.43
N ASP A 225 2.34 -46.58 -18.36
CA ASP A 225 1.87 -47.95 -18.38
C ASP A 225 2.47 -48.64 -17.15
N VAL A 226 1.70 -48.64 -16.07
CA VAL A 226 2.09 -49.23 -14.78
C VAL A 226 1.73 -50.70 -14.69
N SER A 227 1.53 -51.37 -15.84
CA SER A 227 1.17 -52.79 -15.88
C SER A 227 2.27 -53.66 -15.27
N GLU A 228 3.54 -53.33 -15.50
CA GLU A 228 4.68 -54.06 -14.93
C GLU A 228 4.74 -53.91 -13.41
N GLU A 229 4.56 -52.70 -12.88
CA GLU A 229 4.53 -52.45 -11.43
C GLU A 229 3.32 -53.14 -10.78
N LEU A 230 2.17 -53.17 -11.45
CA LEU A 230 0.97 -53.86 -10.96
C LEU A 230 1.16 -55.38 -10.93
N GLU A 231 1.79 -55.98 -11.94
CA GLU A 231 2.15 -57.40 -11.93
C GLU A 231 3.13 -57.73 -10.80
N LEU A 232 4.12 -56.86 -10.58
CA LEU A 232 5.13 -57.05 -9.54
C LEU A 232 4.52 -56.97 -8.13
N VAL A 233 3.58 -56.05 -7.90
CA VAL A 233 2.82 -55.96 -6.64
C VAL A 233 1.94 -57.21 -6.43
N ASN A 234 1.25 -57.67 -7.48
CA ASN A 234 0.41 -58.87 -7.39
C ASN A 234 1.23 -60.14 -7.12
N LYS A 235 2.43 -60.24 -7.71
CA LYS A 235 3.34 -61.36 -7.44
C LYS A 235 3.74 -61.40 -5.97
N HIS A 236 4.17 -60.27 -5.41
CA HIS A 236 4.53 -60.21 -3.99
C HIS A 236 3.33 -60.43 -3.05
N TYR A 237 2.14 -59.98 -3.43
CA TYR A 237 0.92 -60.26 -2.67
C TYR A 237 0.63 -61.77 -2.61
N ASN A 238 0.74 -62.47 -3.75
CA ASN A 238 0.54 -63.92 -3.82
C ASN A 238 1.65 -64.72 -3.14
N GLU A 239 2.86 -64.17 -3.00
CA GLU A 239 3.95 -64.79 -2.23
C GLU A 239 3.74 -64.66 -0.69
N LEU A 240 2.85 -63.78 -0.26
CA LEU A 240 2.53 -63.51 1.14
C LEU A 240 1.22 -64.19 1.62
N THR A 241 0.45 -64.81 0.72
CA THR A 241 -0.76 -65.61 1.00
C THR A 241 -0.54 -67.09 0.72
#